data_AF-A0A538CMA7-F1
#
_entry.id   AF-A0A538CMA7-F1
#
_cell.length_a   1.000
_cell.length_b   1.000
_cell.length_c   1.000
_cell.angle_alpha   90.00
_cell.angle_beta   90.00
_cell.angle_gamma   90.00
#
_symmetry.space_group_name_H-M   'P 1'
#
loop_
_entity.id
_entity.type
_entity.pdbx_description
1 polymer ?
#
loop_
_entity_poly.entity_id
_entity_poly.type
_entity_poly.pdbx_seq_one_letter_code
_entity_poly.pdbx_strand_id
1 'polypeptide(L)' 'MAATCLAAAPPAAAAPSLLHVGDSLAVGSDPPLRQLLPGWSVTTDALKNRPTAAGVAIIDSRPSLPGALVVELGTNDSPD' A
#
# COMPACT_ATOMS: atom_id res chain seq x y z
N MET A 1 20.07 -6.46 48.37
CA MET A 1 19.10 -6.54 47.25
C MET A 1 19.42 -5.43 46.27
N ALA A 2 19.89 -5.76 45.07
CA ALA A 2 20.13 -4.77 44.01
C ALA A 2 18.88 -4.68 43.14
N ALA A 3 18.28 -3.49 43.04
CA ALA A 3 17.14 -3.23 42.18
C ALA A 3 17.64 -3.00 40.74
N THR A 4 17.18 -3.83 39.80
CA THR A 4 17.46 -3.65 38.38
C THR A 4 16.44 -2.68 37.81
N CYS A 5 16.88 -1.49 37.40
CA CYS A 5 16.04 -0.55 36.68
C CYS A 5 15.89 -1.03 35.24
N LEU A 6 14.67 -1.43 34.85
CA LEU A 6 14.35 -1.78 33.46
C LEU A 6 14.22 -0.48 32.65
N ALA A 7 15.20 -0.18 31.79
CA ALA A 7 15.10 0.95 30.88
C ALA A 7 14.05 0.66 29.80
N ALA A 8 13.10 1.57 29.61
CA ALA A 8 12.11 1.46 28.53
C ALA A 8 12.79 1.65 27.17
N ALA A 9 12.58 0.71 26.25
CA ALA A 9 13.05 0.84 24.87
C ALA A 9 12.31 1.98 24.15
N PRO A 10 12.97 2.72 23.25
CA PRO A 10 12.31 3.72 22.44
C PRO A 10 11.20 3.08 21.58
N PRO A 11 10.11 3.80 21.28
CA PRO A 11 9.06 3.30 20.41
C PRO A 11 9.66 2.96 19.05
N ALA A 12 9.39 1.75 18.56
CA ALA A 12 9.79 1.34 17.22
C ALA A 12 9.19 2.32 16.21
N ALA A 13 10.02 2.84 15.30
CA ALA A 13 9.54 3.66 14.21
C ALA A 13 8.50 2.89 13.40
N ALA A 14 7.37 3.52 13.08
CA ALA A 14 6.32 2.90 12.30
C ALA A 14 6.90 2.46 10.94
N ALA A 15 6.54 1.25 10.51
CA ALA A 15 6.91 0.75 9.19
C ALA A 15 6.45 1.73 8.10
N PRO A 16 7.27 2.02 7.08
CA PRO A 16 6.82 2.79 5.94
C PRO A 16 5.64 2.08 5.29
N SER A 17 4.62 2.85 4.92
CA SER A 17 3.36 2.33 4.40
C SER A 17 3.16 2.72 2.94
N LEU A 18 2.58 1.79 2.19
CA LEU A 18 2.30 1.94 0.77
C LEU A 18 0.86 1.51 0.50
N LEU A 19 0.15 2.33 -0.27
CA LEU A 19 -1.08 1.94 -0.94
C LEU A 19 -0.76 1.65 -2.41
N HIS A 20 -1.14 0.47 -2.89
CA HIS A 20 -1.13 0.11 -4.30
C HIS A 20 -2.56 0.01 -4.80
N VAL A 21 -2.99 0.92 -5.66
CA VAL A 21 -4.30 0.88 -6.31
C VAL A 21 -4.10 0.49 -7.77
N GLY A 22 -4.76 -0.57 -8.22
CA GLY A 22 -4.64 -0.91 -9.63
C GLY A 22 -5.62 -1.92 -10.18
N ASP A 23 -5.30 -2.42 -11.38
CA ASP A 23 -6.12 -3.36 -12.14
C ASP A 23 -5.58 -4.81 -12.08
N SER A 24 -5.79 -5.61 -13.13
CA SER A 24 -5.26 -6.97 -13.22
C SER A 24 -3.73 -7.04 -13.15
N LEU A 25 -3.03 -6.01 -13.64
CA LEU A 25 -1.57 -5.93 -13.55
C LEU A 25 -1.14 -5.80 -12.09
N ALA A 26 -1.83 -4.97 -11.30
CA ALA A 26 -1.61 -4.84 -9.87
C ALA A 26 -1.92 -6.14 -9.10
N VAL A 27 -2.96 -6.88 -9.50
CA VAL A 27 -3.23 -8.21 -8.95
C VAL A 27 -2.05 -9.16 -9.20
N GLY A 28 -1.44 -9.08 -10.38
CA GLY A 28 -0.28 -9.90 -10.75
C GLY A 28 1.03 -9.46 -10.09
N SER A 29 1.22 -8.15 -9.89
CA SER A 29 2.45 -7.57 -9.33
C SER A 29 2.47 -7.52 -7.80
N ASP A 30 1.34 -7.74 -7.13
CA ASP A 30 1.23 -7.68 -5.67
C ASP A 30 2.17 -8.66 -4.92
N PRO A 31 2.26 -9.97 -5.26
CA PRO A 31 3.23 -10.86 -4.62
C PRO A 31 4.70 -10.42 -4.80
N PRO A 32 5.21 -10.14 -6.02
CA PRO A 32 6.59 -9.70 -6.17
C PRO A 32 6.84 -8.30 -5.57
N LEU A 33 5.87 -7.39 -5.57
CA LEU A 33 6.00 -6.07 -4.93
C LEU A 33 6.26 -6.22 -3.42
N ARG A 34 5.50 -7.07 -2.73
CA ARG A 34 5.71 -7.34 -1.30
C ARG A 34 7.06 -7.96 -1.00
N GLN A 35 7.55 -8.84 -1.88
CA GLN A 35 8.87 -9.46 -1.73
C GLN A 35 10.02 -8.44 -1.85
N LEU A 36 9.84 -7.41 -2.69
CA LEU A 36 10.82 -6.35 -2.92
C LEU A 36 10.82 -5.26 -1.84
N LEU A 37 9.79 -5.21 -1.00
CA LEU A 37 9.62 -4.19 0.05
C LEU A 37 9.58 -4.80 1.46
N PRO A 38 10.65 -5.50 1.90
CA PRO A 38 10.69 -6.06 3.25
C PRO A 38 10.61 -4.94 4.29
N GLY A 39 9.79 -5.15 5.33
CA GLY A 39 9.57 -4.18 6.40
C GLY A 39 8.58 -3.06 6.06
N TRP A 40 8.00 -3.05 4.86
CA TRP A 40 6.92 -2.12 4.51
C TRP A 40 5.54 -2.71 4.83
N SER A 41 4.61 -1.84 5.19
CA SER A 41 3.18 -2.17 5.23
C SER A 41 2.54 -1.88 3.87
N VAL A 42 2.41 -2.93 3.04
CA VAL A 42 1.84 -2.83 1.68
C VAL A 42 0.36 -3.21 1.70
N THR A 43 -0.51 -2.21 1.53
CA THR A 43 -1.94 -2.40 1.29
C THR A 43 -2.22 -2.35 -0.20
N THR A 44 -2.78 -3.41 -0.75
CA THR A 44 -3.12 -3.48 -2.18
C THR A 44 -4.63 -3.53 -2.33
N ASP A 45 -5.15 -2.58 -3.09
CA ASP A 45 -6.52 -2.58 -3.56
C ASP A 45 -6.47 -2.71 -5.09
N ALA A 46 -6.60 -3.93 -5.59
CA ALA A 46 -6.51 -4.24 -7.00
C ALA A 46 -7.66 -5.14 -7.44
N LEU A 47 -8.21 -4.87 -8.63
CA LEU A 47 -9.33 -5.63 -9.18
C LEU A 47 -9.14 -5.84 -10.69
N LYS A 48 -9.32 -7.07 -11.15
CA LYS A 48 -9.28 -7.39 -12.59
C LYS A 48 -10.35 -6.59 -13.33
N ASN A 49 -10.03 -6.12 -14.54
CA ASN A 49 -10.89 -5.30 -15.38
C ASN A 49 -11.33 -3.96 -14.76
N ARG A 50 -10.60 -3.44 -13.76
CA ARG A 50 -10.88 -2.13 -13.17
C ARG A 50 -10.55 -0.99 -14.17
N PRO A 51 -11.49 -0.07 -14.45
CA PRO A 51 -11.21 1.16 -15.17
C PRO A 51 -10.58 2.21 -14.25
N THR A 52 -9.87 3.20 -14.82
CA THR A 52 -9.17 4.26 -14.07
C THR A 52 -10.12 5.02 -13.16
N ALA A 53 -11.30 5.40 -13.64
CA ALA A 53 -12.28 6.17 -12.85
C ALA A 53 -12.64 5.47 -11.53
N ALA A 54 -12.79 4.13 -11.55
CA ALA A 54 -13.09 3.36 -10.34
C ALA A 54 -11.91 3.31 -9.37
N GLY A 55 -10.67 3.24 -9.88
CA GLY A 55 -9.47 3.28 -9.05
C GLY A 55 -9.23 4.65 -8.40
N VAL A 56 -9.48 5.73 -9.14
CA VAL A 56 -9.41 7.10 -8.60
C VAL A 56 -10.43 7.31 -7.48
N ALA A 57 -11.66 6.83 -7.64
CA ALA A 57 -12.68 6.91 -6.59
C ALA A 57 -12.26 6.21 -5.28
N ILE A 58 -11.49 5.11 -5.36
CA ILE A 58 -10.94 4.45 -4.17
C ILE A 58 -9.95 5.36 -3.46
N ILE A 59 -9.07 6.04 -4.20
CA ILE A 59 -8.08 6.98 -3.65
C ILE A 59 -8.81 8.17 -3.01
N ASP A 60 -9.77 8.77 -3.71
CA ASP A 60 -10.54 9.93 -3.24
C ASP A 60 -11.40 9.63 -2.01
N SER A 61 -11.89 8.39 -1.88
CA SER A 61 -12.69 7.99 -0.72
C SER A 61 -11.88 7.82 0.57
N ARG A 62 -10.53 7.87 0.50
CA ARG A 62 -9.70 7.67 1.69
C ARG A 62 -9.66 8.93 2.56
N PRO A 63 -9.90 8.80 3.88
CA PRO A 63 -9.78 9.93 4.80
C PRO A 63 -8.34 10.44 4.93
N SER A 64 -7.36 9.59 4.63
CA SER A 64 -5.94 9.93 4.55
C SER A 64 -5.20 8.94 3.64
N LEU A 65 -4.07 9.38 3.09
CA LEU A 65 -3.19 8.55 2.27
C LEU A 65 -1.90 8.22 3.04
N PRO A 66 -1.31 7.03 2.82
CA PRO A 66 0.01 6.72 3.32
C PRO A 66 1.09 7.56 2.62
N GLY A 67 2.32 7.50 3.12
CA GLY A 67 3.44 8.26 2.56
C GLY A 67 3.84 7.88 1.13
N ALA A 68 3.39 6.71 0.64
CA ALA A 68 3.61 6.25 -0.72
C ALA A 68 2.32 5.71 -1.35
N LEU A 69 2.09 6.10 -2.60
CA LEU A 69 1.00 5.62 -3.45
C LEU A 69 1.59 5.08 -4.75
N VAL A 70 1.21 3.86 -5.12
CA VAL A 70 1.48 3.27 -6.43
C VAL A 70 0.15 3.11 -7.15
N VAL A 71 0.07 3.63 -8.38
CA VAL A 71 -1.15 3.58 -9.19
C VAL A 71 -0.83 2.83 -10.48
N GLU A 72 -1.52 1.70 -10.69
CA GLU A 72 -1.43 0.87 -11.89
C GLU A 72 -2.83 0.71 -12.49
N LEU A 73 -3.27 1.75 -13.20
CA LEU A 73 -4.57 1.85 -13.87
C LEU A 73 -4.35 2.27 -15.33
N GLY A 74 -5.37 2.14 -16.17
CA GLY A 74 -5.31 2.50 -17.60
C GLY A 74 -5.58 1.34 -18.55
N THR A 75 -5.30 0.10 -18.14
CA THR A 75 -5.35 -1.07 -19.04
C THR A 75 -6.76 -1.37 -19.55
N ASN A 76 -7.79 -1.04 -18.76
CA ASN A 76 -9.18 -1.39 -19.04
C ASN A 76 -10.05 -0.18 -19.36
N ASP A 77 -9.45 0.98 -19.60
CA ASP A 77 -10.19 2.14 -20.08
C ASP A 77 -10.44 1.98 -21.58
N SER A 78 -11.66 2.32 -22.02
CA SER A 78 -11.96 2.41 -23.44
C SER A 78 -11.19 3.57 -24.06
N PRO A 79 -10.72 3.48 -25.31
CA PRO A 79 -10.24 4.66 -26.02
C PRO A 79 -11.38 5.68 -26.15
N ASP A 80 -11.04 6.94 -25.94
CA ASP A 80 -11.92 8.09 -26.14
C ASP A 80 -12.28 8.30 -27.62
#